data_AF-A0A229Y311-F1
#
_entry.id   AF-A0A229Y311-F1
#
_cell.length_a   1.000
_cell.length_b   1.000
_cell.length_c   1.000
_cell.angle_alpha   90.00
_cell.angle_beta   90.00
_cell.angle_gamma   90.00
#
_symmetry.space_group_name_H-M   'P 1'
#
loop_
_entity.id
_entity.type
_entity.pdbx_description
1 polymer ?
#
loop_
_entity_poly.entity_id
_entity_poly.type
_entity_poly.pdbx_seq_one_letter_code
_entity_poly.pdbx_strand_id
1 'polypeptide(L)'
;MAASCSRILELAKRLRLGNKVLRQRLRGPALAAWYPRKTVSFRDLQDAYRPLGLTVFDEYEDDREEAIQIAKLRGKGRPKKKRTAAESRSAKKKK
;
A
#
# COMPACT_ATOMS: atom_id res chain seq x y z
N MET A 1 -32.06 39.98 5.35
CA MET A 1 -30.90 39.08 5.50
C MET A 1 -30.01 38.95 4.26
N ALA A 2 -30.35 39.57 3.12
CA ALA A 2 -29.55 39.51 1.88
C ALA A 2 -28.39 40.54 1.81
N ALA A 3 -28.35 41.53 2.71
CA ALA A 3 -27.41 42.65 2.66
C ALA A 3 -26.02 42.38 3.28
N SER A 4 -25.79 41.22 3.92
CA SER A 4 -24.46 40.83 4.41
C SER A 4 -23.66 40.04 3.37
N CYS A 5 -24.33 39.25 2.51
CA CYS A 5 -23.68 38.40 1.52
C CYS A 5 -23.11 39.19 0.33
N SER A 6 -23.82 40.22 -0.15
CA SER A 6 -23.32 41.12 -1.19
C SER A 6 -22.04 41.84 -0.75
N ARG A 7 -21.98 42.29 0.51
CA ARG A 7 -20.81 42.97 1.10
C ARG A 7 -19.54 42.11 1.18
N ILE A 8 -19.66 40.80 1.43
CA ILE A 8 -18.51 39.88 1.52
C ILE A 8 -17.90 39.61 0.13
N LEU A 9 -18.73 39.58 -0.92
CA LEU A 9 -18.29 39.35 -2.30
C LEU A 9 -17.85 40.63 -3.03
N GLU A 10 -18.30 41.81 -2.59
CA GLU A 10 -17.95 43.11 -3.20
C GLU A 10 -16.49 43.54 -2.97
N LEU A 11 -15.77 42.96 -1.98
CA LEU A 11 -14.50 43.49 -1.51
C LEU A 11 -13.27 43.26 -2.41
N ALA A 12 -13.36 42.51 -3.52
CA ALA A 12 -12.14 42.18 -4.27
C ALA A 12 -12.38 41.73 -5.71
N LYS A 13 -12.94 42.61 -6.56
CA LYS A 13 -13.02 42.33 -8.01
C LYS A 13 -11.66 42.36 -8.73
N ARG A 14 -10.57 42.81 -8.07
CA ARG A 14 -9.21 42.92 -8.67
C ARG A 14 -8.03 42.43 -7.81
N LEU A 15 -8.25 42.00 -6.55
CA LEU A 15 -7.17 41.54 -5.65
C LEU A 15 -7.03 40.01 -5.71
N ARG A 16 -5.79 39.51 -5.82
CA ARG A 16 -5.49 38.05 -5.86
C ARG A 16 -5.51 37.44 -4.45
N LEU A 17 -6.66 37.45 -3.80
CA LEU A 17 -6.86 36.93 -2.43
C LEU A 17 -6.89 35.40 -2.32
N GLY A 18 -6.57 34.65 -3.37
CA GLY A 18 -6.52 33.17 -3.32
C GLY A 18 -7.89 32.47 -3.15
N ASN A 19 -9.00 33.21 -3.09
CA ASN A 19 -10.37 32.68 -2.94
C ASN A 19 -10.76 31.63 -4.00
N LYS A 20 -10.10 31.62 -5.17
CA LYS A 20 -10.27 30.58 -6.20
C LYS A 20 -9.84 29.19 -5.69
N VAL A 21 -8.75 29.11 -4.92
CA VAL A 21 -8.21 27.84 -4.39
C VAL A 21 -9.13 27.29 -3.30
N LEU A 22 -9.63 28.15 -2.41
CA LEU A 22 -10.55 27.74 -1.34
C LEU A 22 -11.92 27.26 -1.85
N ARG A 23 -12.37 27.76 -3.01
CA ARG A 23 -13.61 27.31 -3.66
C ARG A 23 -13.46 26.03 -4.47
N GLN A 24 -12.23 25.61 -4.78
CA GLN A 24 -12.02 24.36 -5.51
C GLN A 24 -12.42 23.18 -4.63
N ARG A 25 -13.30 22.33 -5.15
CA ARG A 25 -13.63 21.07 -4.49
C ARG A 25 -12.39 20.17 -4.48
N LEU A 26 -12.09 19.61 -3.32
CA LEU A 26 -10.97 18.69 -3.15
C LEU A 26 -11.22 17.40 -3.94
N ARG A 27 -10.23 16.98 -4.74
CA ARG A 27 -10.25 15.71 -5.51
C ARG A 27 -9.57 14.54 -4.78
N GLY A 28 -9.00 14.81 -3.61
CA GLY A 28 -8.27 13.84 -2.78
C GLY A 28 -8.97 12.49 -2.59
N PRO A 29 -10.25 12.43 -2.16
CA PRO A 29 -10.91 11.14 -1.92
C PRO A 29 -11.08 10.33 -3.20
N ALA A 30 -11.34 10.98 -4.33
CA ALA A 30 -11.47 10.31 -5.63
C ALA A 30 -10.14 9.70 -6.11
N LEU A 31 -9.03 10.40 -5.87
CA LEU A 31 -7.69 9.91 -6.24
C LEU A 31 -7.20 8.81 -5.29
N ALA A 32 -7.48 8.92 -4.00
CA ALA A 32 -7.10 7.90 -3.02
C ALA A 32 -7.85 6.57 -3.22
N ALA A 33 -9.07 6.62 -3.74
CA ALA A 33 -9.90 5.45 -4.04
C ALA A 33 -9.62 4.84 -5.43
N TRP A 34 -8.59 5.29 -6.16
CA TRP A 34 -8.30 4.80 -7.50
C TRP A 34 -8.05 3.28 -7.55
N TYR A 35 -7.31 2.76 -6.57
CA TYR A 35 -7.16 1.32 -6.41
C TYR A 35 -8.18 0.79 -5.39
N PRO A 36 -8.88 -0.31 -5.72
CA PRO A 36 -9.75 -0.98 -4.76
C PRO A 36 -9.00 -1.33 -3.48
N ARG A 37 -9.66 -1.11 -2.35
CA ARG A 37 -9.14 -1.53 -1.04
C ARG A 37 -9.14 -3.06 -1.00
N LYS A 38 -8.11 -3.66 -0.41
CA LYS A 38 -8.10 -5.10 -0.14
C LYS A 38 -9.27 -5.42 0.80
N THR A 39 -10.21 -6.25 0.36
CA THR A 39 -11.45 -6.56 1.09
C THR A 39 -11.26 -7.75 2.00
N VAL A 40 -10.94 -8.92 1.41
CA VAL A 40 -10.79 -10.19 2.13
C VAL A 40 -9.56 -10.89 1.56
N SER A 41 -8.69 -11.35 2.45
CA SER A 41 -7.56 -12.22 2.11
C SER A 41 -7.90 -13.68 2.42
N PHE A 42 -7.17 -14.61 1.81
CA PHE A 42 -7.31 -16.04 2.12
C PHE A 42 -7.02 -16.34 3.60
N ARG A 43 -6.21 -15.50 4.24
CA ARG A 43 -5.92 -15.64 5.67
C ARG A 43 -7.13 -15.34 6.55
N ASP A 44 -7.91 -14.31 6.19
CA ASP A 44 -9.14 -13.98 6.90
C ASP A 44 -10.16 -15.13 6.81
N LEU A 45 -10.17 -15.84 5.66
CA LEU A 45 -10.96 -17.04 5.47
C LEU A 45 -10.50 -18.18 6.38
N GLN A 46 -9.19 -18.47 6.43
CA GLN A 46 -8.66 -19.48 7.36
C GLN A 46 -9.03 -19.17 8.82
N ASP A 47 -8.91 -17.91 9.23
CA ASP A 47 -9.21 -17.49 10.60
C ASP A 47 -10.70 -17.63 10.94
N ALA A 48 -11.60 -17.42 9.97
CA ALA A 48 -13.04 -17.61 10.13
C ALA A 48 -13.45 -19.10 10.28
N TYR A 49 -12.73 -20.02 9.62
CA TYR A 49 -13.05 -21.46 9.64
C TYR A 49 -12.34 -22.24 10.76
N ARG A 50 -11.29 -21.68 11.37
CA ARG A 50 -10.59 -22.29 12.52
C ARG A 50 -11.50 -22.69 13.69
N PRO A 51 -12.46 -21.86 14.15
CA PRO A 51 -13.36 -22.23 15.25
C PRO A 51 -14.25 -23.44 14.93
N LEU A 52 -14.49 -23.70 13.64
CA LEU A 52 -15.28 -24.84 13.15
C LEU A 52 -14.42 -26.11 13.00
N GLY A 53 -13.13 -26.06 13.32
CA GLY A 53 -12.20 -27.18 13.18
C GLY A 53 -11.85 -27.51 11.72
N LEU A 54 -12.16 -26.63 10.78
CA LEU A 54 -11.91 -26.83 9.35
C LEU A 54 -10.55 -26.24 8.96
N THR A 55 -9.76 -27.02 8.24
CA THR A 55 -8.48 -26.60 7.65
C THR A 55 -8.69 -26.24 6.19
N VAL A 56 -8.21 -25.06 5.78
CA VAL A 56 -8.26 -24.60 4.39
C VAL A 56 -6.83 -24.44 3.88
N PHE A 57 -6.52 -25.05 2.73
CA PHE A 57 -5.20 -25.05 2.11
C PHE A 57 -5.14 -24.06 0.95
N ASP A 58 -4.04 -23.32 0.84
CA ASP A 58 -3.79 -22.37 -0.27
C ASP A 58 -2.82 -23.01 -1.24
N GLU A 59 -3.33 -23.62 -2.31
CA GLU A 59 -2.53 -24.37 -3.29
C GLU A 59 -1.39 -23.52 -3.88
N TYR A 60 -1.61 -22.20 -4.08
CA TYR A 60 -0.61 -21.32 -4.65
C TYR A 60 0.56 -21.03 -3.69
N GLU A 61 0.28 -20.89 -2.40
CA GLU A 61 1.34 -20.72 -1.41
C GLU A 61 2.05 -22.05 -1.17
N ASP A 62 1.34 -23.18 -1.15
CA ASP A 62 1.92 -24.51 -0.98
C ASP A 62 2.89 -24.83 -2.13
N ASP A 63 2.49 -24.64 -3.39
CA ASP A 63 3.35 -24.79 -4.58
C ASP A 63 4.61 -23.91 -4.49
N ARG A 64 4.44 -22.68 -4.00
CA ARG A 64 5.55 -21.74 -3.83
C ARG A 64 6.51 -22.23 -2.75
N GLU A 65 6.00 -22.77 -1.65
CA GLU A 65 6.82 -23.34 -0.57
C GLU A 65 7.60 -24.58 -1.06
N GLU A 66 6.95 -25.48 -1.79
CA GLU A 66 7.58 -26.64 -2.41
C GLU A 66 8.70 -26.22 -3.37
N ALA A 67 8.42 -25.26 -4.25
CA ALA A 67 9.42 -24.72 -5.18
C ALA A 67 10.65 -24.15 -4.44
N ILE A 68 10.43 -23.46 -3.31
CA ILE A 68 11.52 -22.96 -2.46
C ILE A 68 12.31 -24.11 -1.83
N GLN A 69 11.64 -25.16 -1.36
CA GLN A 69 12.29 -26.35 -0.78
C GLN A 69 13.15 -27.07 -1.83
N ILE A 70 12.61 -27.29 -3.02
CA ILE A 70 13.34 -27.91 -4.15
C ILE A 70 14.56 -27.06 -4.53
N ALA A 71 14.42 -25.74 -4.59
CA ALA A 71 15.55 -24.85 -4.88
C ALA A 71 16.64 -24.93 -3.82
N LYS A 72 16.28 -25.03 -2.53
CA LYS A 72 17.23 -25.22 -1.42
C LYS A 72 17.96 -26.55 -1.52
N LEU A 73 17.24 -27.65 -1.81
CA LEU A 73 17.84 -28.97 -1.99
C LEU A 73 18.88 -28.99 -3.13
N ARG A 74 18.61 -28.24 -4.20
CA ARG A 74 19.53 -28.10 -5.34
C ARG A 74 20.70 -27.12 -5.08
N GLY A 75 20.84 -26.57 -3.88
CA GLY A 75 21.83 -25.54 -3.57
C GLY A 75 21.59 -24.19 -4.26
N LYS A 76 20.44 -24.03 -4.95
CA LYS A 76 19.99 -22.80 -5.60
C LYS A 76 19.04 -21.99 -4.70
N GLY A 77 19.12 -22.23 -3.39
CA GLY A 77 18.36 -21.50 -2.39
C GLY A 77 18.71 -20.02 -2.39
N ARG A 78 17.73 -19.19 -1.98
CA ARG A 78 17.94 -17.74 -1.89
C ARG A 78 19.10 -17.44 -0.92
N PRO A 79 20.11 -16.65 -1.33
CA PRO A 79 21.24 -16.33 -0.46
C PRO A 79 20.79 -15.53 0.76
N LYS A 80 21.54 -15.64 1.86
CA LYS A 80 21.25 -14.91 3.11
C LYS A 80 21.27 -13.40 2.84
N LYS A 81 20.15 -12.72 3.14
CA LYS A 81 20.09 -11.26 3.06
C LYS A 81 21.04 -10.67 4.10
N LYS A 82 22.04 -9.92 3.64
CA LYS A 82 22.98 -9.18 4.49
C LYS A 82 22.23 -8.06 5.19
N ARG A 83 22.26 -8.03 6.53
CA ARG A 83 21.51 -7.03 7.32
C ARG A 83 22.40 -5.91 7.85
N THR A 84 23.71 -6.15 7.94
CA THR A 84 24.67 -5.18 8.47
C THR A 84 25.65 -4.69 7.40
N ALA A 85 26.19 -3.48 7.60
CA ALA A 85 27.15 -2.87 6.68
C ALA A 85 28.50 -3.61 6.63
N ALA A 86 28.87 -4.33 7.70
CA ALA A 86 30.06 -5.17 7.73
C ALA A 86 29.93 -6.37 6.77
N GLU A 87 28.74 -6.99 6.71
CA GLU A 87 28.46 -8.11 5.81
C GLU A 87 28.43 -7.69 4.33
N SER A 88 28.00 -6.47 4.01
CA SER A 88 27.86 -5.98 2.61
C SER A 88 29.19 -5.66 1.92
N ARG A 89 30.23 -5.28 2.67
CA ARG A 89 31.53 -4.87 2.11
C ARG A 89 32.35 -6.03 1.53
N SER A 90 32.12 -7.27 1.95
CA SER A 90 32.89 -8.45 1.49
C SER A 90 32.69 -8.82 0.01
N ALA A 91 31.59 -8.40 -0.60
CA ALA A 91 31.32 -8.68 -2.02
C ALA A 91 31.97 -7.66 -2.98
N LYS A 92 32.36 -6.48 -2.48
CA LYS A 92 32.90 -5.38 -3.31
C LYS A 92 34.39 -5.51 -3.61
N LYS A 93 35.09 -6.47 -2.98
CA LYS A 93 36.55 -6.67 -3.06
C LYS A 93 36.96 -7.83 -4.00
N LYS A 94 36.09 -8.25 -4.92
CA LYS A 94 36.44 -9.22 -5.97
C LYS A 94 36.63 -8.46 -7.29
N LYS A 95 37.82 -7.88 -7.46
CA LYS A 95 38.43 -7.50 -8.74
C LYS A 95 39.91 -7.84 -8.63
#